data_AF-A0A933QIS8-F1
#
_entry.id   AF-A0A933QIS8-F1
#
_cell.length_a   1.000
_cell.length_b   1.000
_cell.length_c   1.000
_cell.angle_alpha   90.00
_cell.angle_beta   90.00
_cell.angle_gamma   90.00
#
_symmetry.space_group_name_H-M   'P 1'
#
loop_
_entity.id
_entity.type
_entity.pdbx_description
1 polymer ?
#
loop_
_entity_poly.entity_id
_entity_poly.type
_entity_poly.pdbx_seq_one_letter_code
_entity_poly.pdbx_strand_id
1 'polypeptide(L)'
;MTLATHAIVGVASARLFSFNPVFAFFAAVASHFLIDAIPHWDYHLKSAKTNEEDPLQSDIVVNRDFIIDFGKMAFDAILGLALSILIFQPSDPLGIQTLIIGVVGGILPDPLQFVYYKFRHEPLISLQKFHYWIHTKQKIESWQMGVFLQALLVFVVVACSFIFL
;
A
#
# COMPACT_ATOMS: atom_id res chain seq x y z
N MET A 1 -2.83 -4.50 -2.58
CA MET A 1 -4.06 -4.46 -1.74
C MET A 1 -4.73 -3.09 -1.85
N THR A 2 -5.71 -2.76 -1.00
CA THR A 2 -6.18 -1.37 -0.87
C THR A 2 -5.12 -0.48 -0.19
N LEU A 3 -5.06 0.80 -0.55
CA LEU A 3 -4.15 1.76 0.06
C LEU A 3 -4.42 1.92 1.55
N ALA A 4 -5.68 1.80 2.00
CA ALA A 4 -6.00 1.83 3.42
C ALA A 4 -5.32 0.70 4.19
N THR A 5 -5.33 -0.54 3.66
CA THR A 5 -4.63 -1.66 4.27
C THR A 5 -3.12 -1.42 4.33
N HIS A 6 -2.51 -0.94 3.24
CA HIS A 6 -1.10 -0.61 3.20
C HIS A 6 -0.72 0.49 4.21
N ALA A 7 -1.56 1.51 4.36
CA ALA A 7 -1.34 2.60 5.30
C ALA A 7 -1.30 2.09 6.76
N ILE A 8 -2.33 1.34 7.16
CA ILE A 8 -2.49 0.88 8.54
C ILE A 8 -1.39 -0.13 8.90
N VAL A 9 -1.13 -1.09 8.00
CA VAL A 9 -0.04 -2.07 8.18
C VAL A 9 1.32 -1.38 8.19
N GLY A 10 1.53 -0.38 7.33
CA GLY A 10 2.74 0.43 7.30
C GLY A 10 3.01 1.12 8.64
N VAL A 11 1.99 1.72 9.26
CA VAL A 11 2.12 2.29 10.61
C VAL A 11 2.40 1.22 11.66
N ALA A 12 1.69 0.08 11.63
CA ALA A 12 1.95 -1.03 12.55
C ALA A 12 3.40 -1.52 12.48
N SER A 13 3.96 -1.63 11.27
CA SER A 13 5.36 -2.02 11.04
C SER A 13 6.35 -0.93 11.45
N ALA A 14 6.07 0.33 11.13
CA ALA A 14 6.93 1.47 11.51
C ALA A 14 7.11 1.60 13.03
N ARG A 15 6.07 1.28 13.81
CA ARG A 15 6.11 1.33 15.28
C ARG A 15 7.16 0.42 15.91
N LEU A 16 7.52 -0.68 15.25
CA LEU A 16 8.60 -1.57 15.72
C LEU A 16 9.96 -0.87 15.79
N PHE A 17 10.11 0.24 15.08
CA PHE A 17 11.35 1.00 14.98
C PHE A 17 11.10 2.50 15.22
N SER A 18 10.16 2.86 16.10
CA SER A 18 9.76 4.25 16.34
C SER A 18 10.93 5.20 16.67
N PHE A 19 11.97 4.70 17.34
CA PHE A 19 13.19 5.46 17.66
C PHE A 19 14.18 5.62 16.50
N ASN A 20 13.98 4.92 15.38
CA ASN A 20 14.81 5.01 14.19
C ASN A 20 13.93 5.26 12.94
N PRO A 21 13.75 6.52 12.54
CA PRO A 21 12.92 6.91 11.39
C PRO A 21 13.26 6.18 10.08
N VAL A 22 14.53 5.87 9.86
CA VAL A 22 15.01 5.19 8.65
C VAL A 22 14.54 3.73 8.65
N PHE A 23 14.73 3.01 9.76
CA PHE A 23 14.23 1.64 9.87
C PHE A 23 12.71 1.58 9.91
N ALA A 24 12.04 2.55 10.54
CA ALA A 24 10.58 2.67 10.50
C ALA A 24 10.06 2.81 9.06
N PHE A 25 10.71 3.66 8.25
CA PHE A 25 10.36 3.85 6.85
C PHE A 25 10.55 2.56 6.04
N PHE A 26 11.71 1.91 6.14
CA PHE A 26 11.97 0.67 5.40
C PHE A 26 11.10 -0.49 5.87
N ALA A 27 10.74 -0.55 7.16
CA ALA A 27 9.79 -1.53 7.67
C ALA A 27 8.39 -1.32 7.07
N ALA A 28 7.94 -0.07 6.97
CA ALA A 28 6.68 0.27 6.33
C ALA A 28 6.69 -0.09 4.83
N VAL A 29 7.74 0.28 4.10
CA VAL A 29 7.91 -0.11 2.68
C VAL A 29 7.96 -1.63 2.50
N ALA A 30 8.71 -2.34 3.36
CA ALA A 30 8.77 -3.80 3.29
C ALA A 30 7.40 -4.43 3.56
N SER A 31 6.63 -3.88 4.50
CA SER A 31 5.29 -4.37 4.82
C SER A 31 4.35 -4.33 3.61
N HIS A 32 4.47 -3.32 2.75
CA HIS A 32 3.69 -3.21 1.52
C HIS A 32 3.87 -4.45 0.63
N PHE A 33 5.12 -4.78 0.31
CA PHE A 33 5.45 -5.91 -0.54
C PHE A 33 5.09 -7.25 0.09
N LEU A 34 5.28 -7.39 1.40
CA LEU A 34 4.95 -8.61 2.13
C LEU A 34 3.45 -8.92 2.09
N ILE A 35 2.59 -7.92 2.25
CA ILE A 35 1.14 -8.15 2.23
C ILE A 35 0.59 -8.27 0.80
N ASP A 36 1.26 -7.68 -0.20
CA ASP A 36 0.94 -7.90 -1.61
C ASP A 36 1.27 -9.31 -2.10
N ALA A 37 2.17 -10.03 -1.41
CA ALA A 37 2.44 -11.44 -1.70
C ALA A 37 1.29 -12.38 -1.28
N ILE A 38 0.35 -11.90 -0.47
CA ILE A 38 -0.80 -12.68 0.01
C ILE A 38 -1.96 -12.49 -0.99
N PRO A 39 -2.68 -13.56 -1.39
CA PRO A 39 -3.89 -13.43 -2.20
C PRO A 39 -4.87 -12.41 -1.64
N HIS A 40 -5.25 -11.44 -2.46
CA HIS A 40 -6.09 -10.33 -2.03
C HIS A 40 -6.98 -9.82 -3.16
N TRP A 41 -7.88 -8.90 -2.80
CA TRP A 41 -8.73 -8.18 -3.73
C TRP A 41 -8.22 -6.75 -3.89
N ASP A 42 -8.22 -6.27 -5.12
CA ASP A 42 -7.96 -4.89 -5.51
C ASP A 42 -9.13 -4.38 -6.38
N TYR A 43 -9.46 -3.10 -6.26
CA TYR A 43 -10.47 -2.52 -7.15
C TYR A 43 -9.91 -2.36 -8.57
N HIS A 44 -10.73 -2.68 -9.56
CA HIS A 44 -10.36 -2.52 -10.96
C HIS A 44 -10.24 -1.03 -11.35
N LEU A 45 -9.08 -0.66 -11.89
CA LEU A 45 -8.81 0.66 -12.46
C LEU A 45 -9.24 0.68 -13.92
N LYS A 46 -10.25 1.49 -14.25
CA LYS A 46 -10.76 1.64 -15.62
C LYS A 46 -9.75 2.31 -16.56
N SER A 47 -8.85 3.11 -16.00
CA SER A 47 -7.79 3.79 -16.73
C SER A 47 -6.59 2.89 -17.03
N ALA A 48 -6.52 1.68 -16.47
CA ALA A 48 -5.41 0.76 -16.71
C ALA A 48 -5.51 0.10 -18.09
N LYS A 49 -4.39 0.10 -18.83
CA LYS A 49 -4.19 -0.62 -20.07
C LYS A 49 -3.17 -1.73 -19.83
N THR A 50 -3.69 -2.92 -19.54
CA THR A 50 -2.88 -4.12 -19.30
C THR A 50 -2.36 -4.68 -20.62
N ASN A 51 -1.08 -5.04 -20.66
CA ASN A 51 -0.52 -5.85 -21.74
C ASN A 51 -0.41 -7.30 -21.26
N GLU A 52 -1.16 -8.21 -21.89
CA GLU A 52 -1.21 -9.63 -21.51
C GLU A 52 0.08 -10.38 -21.88
N GLU A 53 0.79 -9.94 -22.92
CA GLU A 53 2.05 -10.57 -23.37
C GLU A 53 3.24 -10.14 -22.50
N ASP A 54 3.29 -8.86 -22.13
CA ASP A 54 4.31 -8.30 -21.24
C ASP A 54 3.68 -7.36 -20.20
N PRO A 55 3.35 -7.86 -18.99
CA PRO A 55 2.77 -7.05 -17.93
C PRO A 55 3.61 -5.82 -17.54
N LEU A 56 4.94 -5.84 -17.74
CA LEU A 56 5.80 -4.70 -17.45
C LEU A 56 5.62 -3.54 -18.46
N GLN A 57 4.98 -3.81 -19.60
CA GLN A 57 4.61 -2.79 -20.60
C GLN A 57 3.19 -2.24 -20.42
N SER A 58 2.50 -2.62 -19.35
CA SER A 58 1.22 -2.02 -18.96
C SER A 58 1.38 -0.51 -18.71
N ASP A 59 0.29 0.25 -18.88
CA ASP A 59 0.27 1.70 -18.71
C ASP A 59 -1.10 2.17 -18.17
N ILE A 60 -1.21 3.43 -17.76
CA ILE A 60 -2.46 4.09 -17.36
C ILE A 60 -2.79 5.22 -18.33
N VAL A 61 -3.98 5.20 -18.93
CA VAL A 61 -4.41 6.25 -19.87
C VAL A 61 -4.96 7.46 -19.10
N VAL A 62 -4.38 8.64 -19.33
CA VAL A 62 -4.81 9.89 -18.66
C VAL A 62 -6.05 10.44 -19.38
N ASN A 63 -7.23 10.01 -18.92
CA ASN A 63 -8.53 10.41 -19.45
C ASN A 63 -9.54 10.68 -18.31
N ARG A 64 -10.84 10.71 -18.61
CA ARG A 64 -11.89 10.86 -17.59
C ARG A 64 -11.91 9.70 -16.57
N ASP A 65 -11.65 8.48 -17.01
CA ASP A 65 -11.59 7.31 -16.13
C ASP A 65 -10.43 7.42 -15.13
N PHE A 66 -9.29 7.99 -15.57
CA PHE A 66 -8.18 8.29 -14.67
C PHE A 66 -8.56 9.22 -13.53
N ILE A 67 -9.34 10.27 -13.80
CA ILE A 67 -9.81 11.19 -12.75
C ILE A 67 -10.68 10.46 -11.73
N ILE A 68 -11.57 9.57 -12.20
CA ILE A 68 -12.43 8.76 -11.33
C ILE A 68 -11.60 7.80 -10.49
N ASP A 69 -10.66 7.09 -11.11
CA ASP A 69 -9.79 6.13 -10.43
C ASP A 69 -8.86 6.81 -9.44
N PHE A 70 -8.29 7.97 -9.79
CA PHE A 70 -7.50 8.80 -8.88
C PHE A 70 -8.34 9.24 -7.68
N GLY A 71 -9.60 9.64 -7.90
CA GLY A 71 -10.52 9.99 -6.82
C GLY A 71 -10.77 8.82 -5.85
N LYS A 72 -10.93 7.60 -6.36
CA LYS A 72 -11.06 6.39 -5.52
C LYS A 72 -9.79 6.11 -4.71
N MET A 73 -8.63 6.14 -5.37
CA MET A 73 -7.33 5.92 -4.71
C MET A 73 -7.06 6.99 -3.64
N ALA A 74 -7.34 8.26 -3.94
CA ALA A 74 -7.20 9.35 -2.99
C ALA A 74 -8.14 9.18 -1.78
N PHE A 75 -9.40 8.80 -2.02
CA PHE A 75 -10.34 8.51 -0.93
C PHE A 75 -9.85 7.36 -0.06
N ASP A 76 -9.38 6.28 -0.67
CA ASP A 76 -8.85 5.10 0.04
C ASP A 76 -7.59 5.44 0.86
N ALA A 77 -6.66 6.23 0.31
CA ALA A 77 -5.49 6.72 1.04
C ALA A 77 -5.88 7.63 2.22
N ILE A 78 -6.84 8.55 2.03
CA ILE A 78 -7.37 9.41 3.10
C ILE A 78 -8.04 8.56 4.20
N LEU A 79 -8.83 7.55 3.80
CA LEU A 79 -9.45 6.62 4.73
C LEU A 79 -8.38 5.86 5.53
N GLY A 80 -7.32 5.37 4.86
CA GLY A 80 -6.18 4.73 5.50
C GLY A 80 -5.48 5.61 6.53
N LEU A 81 -5.23 6.88 6.19
CA LEU A 81 -4.65 7.86 7.11
C LEU A 81 -5.57 8.13 8.30
N ALA A 82 -6.86 8.38 8.05
CA ALA A 82 -7.84 8.65 9.11
C ALA A 82 -7.97 7.46 10.07
N LEU A 83 -8.08 6.24 9.55
CA LEU A 83 -8.11 5.02 10.35
C LEU A 83 -6.81 4.81 11.13
N SER A 84 -5.65 5.09 10.52
CA SER A 84 -4.36 5.02 11.22
C SER A 84 -4.31 5.99 12.41
N ILE A 85 -4.81 7.22 12.25
CA ILE A 85 -4.89 8.20 13.35
C ILE A 85 -5.83 7.69 14.46
N LEU A 86 -6.99 7.16 14.08
CA LEU A 86 -7.98 6.65 15.04
C LEU A 86 -7.48 5.42 15.83
N ILE A 87 -6.77 4.51 15.16
CA ILE A 87 -6.26 3.26 15.75
C ILE A 87 -5.04 3.52 16.63
N PHE A 88 -4.08 4.31 16.15
CA PHE A 88 -2.78 4.47 16.81
C PHE A 88 -2.69 5.68 17.74
N GLN A 89 -3.61 6.64 17.61
CA GLN A 89 -3.77 7.78 18.53
C GLN A 89 -2.44 8.44 18.95
N PRO A 90 -1.60 8.90 18.00
CA PRO A 90 -0.32 9.49 18.35
C PRO A 90 -0.54 10.78 19.15
N SER A 91 0.10 10.89 20.32
CA SER A 91 -0.05 12.05 21.23
C SER A 91 1.23 12.87 21.38
N ASP A 92 2.39 12.28 21.10
CA ASP A 92 3.69 12.92 21.18
C ASP A 92 4.33 13.08 19.78
N PRO A 93 5.36 13.96 19.63
CA PRO A 93 6.01 14.19 18.34
C PRO A 93 6.61 12.94 17.69
N LEU A 94 7.13 11.98 18.47
CA LEU A 94 7.70 10.74 17.96
C LEU A 94 6.59 9.82 17.41
N GLY A 95 5.47 9.73 18.12
CA GLY A 95 4.28 9.01 17.66
C GLY A 95 3.73 9.58 16.34
N ILE A 96 3.64 10.91 16.23
CA ILE A 96 3.19 11.59 15.00
C ILE A 96 4.18 11.31 13.85
N GLN A 97 5.48 11.41 14.11
CA GLN A 97 6.52 11.11 13.12
C GLN A 97 6.42 9.66 12.65
N THR A 98 6.27 8.70 13.56
CA THR A 98 6.13 7.27 13.26
C THR A 98 4.89 7.02 12.40
N LEU A 99 3.77 7.65 12.72
CA LEU A 99 2.54 7.52 11.93
C LEU A 99 2.75 8.04 10.51
N ILE A 100 3.30 9.25 10.34
CA ILE A 100 3.53 9.83 9.01
C ILE A 100 4.46 8.94 8.19
N ILE A 101 5.57 8.49 8.78
CA ILE A 101 6.53 7.60 8.13
C ILE A 101 5.87 6.28 7.74
N GLY A 102 5.07 5.70 8.61
CA GLY A 102 4.35 4.45 8.37
C GLY A 102 3.35 4.55 7.23
N VAL A 103 2.51 5.59 7.23
CA VAL A 103 1.53 5.81 6.15
C VAL A 103 2.25 6.07 4.83
N VAL A 104 3.23 6.97 4.81
CA VAL A 104 3.97 7.30 3.60
C VAL A 104 4.71 6.07 3.08
N GLY A 105 5.49 5.39 3.91
CA GLY A 105 6.25 4.21 3.50
C GLY A 105 5.37 3.05 3.04
N GLY A 106 4.24 2.81 3.72
CA GLY A 106 3.30 1.75 3.35
C GLY A 106 2.61 1.98 2.01
N ILE A 107 2.26 3.23 1.68
CA ILE A 107 1.56 3.56 0.43
C ILE A 107 2.54 3.80 -0.73
N LEU A 108 3.75 4.31 -0.48
CA LEU A 108 4.67 4.84 -1.49
C LEU A 108 4.93 3.95 -2.72
N PRO A 109 5.05 2.61 -2.63
CA PRO A 109 5.32 1.78 -3.81
C PRO A 109 4.27 1.94 -4.92
N ASP A 110 2.99 2.11 -4.59
CA ASP A 110 1.91 2.22 -5.58
C ASP A 110 1.97 3.53 -6.40
N PRO A 111 2.12 4.73 -5.79
CA PRO A 111 2.42 5.94 -6.54
C PRO A 111 3.69 5.84 -7.39
N LEU A 112 4.74 5.16 -6.92
CA LEU A 112 5.96 4.97 -7.71
C LEU A 112 5.72 4.07 -8.92
N GLN A 113 4.87 3.06 -8.81
CA GLN A 113 4.39 2.27 -9.95
C GLN A 113 3.63 3.15 -10.96
N PHE A 114 2.82 4.10 -10.51
CA PHE A 114 2.21 5.08 -11.42
C PHE A 114 3.26 5.92 -12.15
N VAL A 115 4.29 6.40 -11.45
CA VAL A 115 5.39 7.13 -12.08
C VAL A 115 6.11 6.24 -13.09
N TYR A 116 6.35 4.96 -12.77
CA TYR A 116 6.95 3.99 -13.70
C TYR A 116 6.16 3.90 -15.02
N TYR A 117 4.83 3.82 -14.97
CA TYR A 117 4.00 3.71 -16.17
C TYR A 117 4.20 4.87 -17.15
N LYS A 118 4.54 6.07 -16.64
CA LYS A 118 4.85 7.26 -17.47
C LYS A 118 6.32 7.47 -17.73
N PHE A 119 7.18 7.02 -16.83
CA PHE A 119 8.60 7.27 -16.86
C PHE A 119 9.37 5.99 -16.53
N ARG A 120 9.61 5.17 -17.55
CA ARG A 120 10.33 3.88 -17.43
C ARG A 120 11.85 4.08 -17.43
N HIS A 121 12.39 4.54 -16.30
CA HIS A 121 13.84 4.67 -16.09
C HIS A 121 14.26 4.03 -14.76
N GLU A 122 15.53 3.72 -14.60
CA GLU A 122 16.05 3.28 -13.30
C GLU A 122 15.98 4.41 -12.26
N PRO A 123 15.66 4.13 -10.98
CA PRO A 123 15.46 2.80 -10.39
C PRO A 123 14.03 2.24 -10.49
N LEU A 124 13.10 2.95 -11.15
CA LEU A 124 11.69 2.57 -11.22
C LEU A 124 11.48 1.25 -11.97
N ILE A 125 12.31 0.95 -12.99
CA ILE A 125 12.26 -0.34 -13.69
C ILE A 125 12.58 -1.49 -12.72
N SER A 126 13.67 -1.37 -11.97
CA SER A 126 14.04 -2.37 -10.97
C SER A 126 12.97 -2.53 -9.90
N LEU A 127 12.43 -1.41 -9.41
CA LEU A 127 11.34 -1.42 -8.43
C LEU A 127 10.09 -2.12 -8.99
N GLN A 128 9.68 -1.81 -10.22
CA GLN A 128 8.50 -2.43 -10.84
C GLN A 128 8.69 -3.93 -11.05
N LYS A 129 9.88 -4.36 -11.49
CA LYS A 129 10.20 -5.79 -11.63
C LYS A 129 10.09 -6.51 -10.29
N PHE A 130 10.60 -5.90 -9.23
CA PHE A 130 10.49 -6.46 -7.89
C PHE A 130 9.04 -6.50 -7.40
N HIS A 131 8.29 -5.39 -7.56
CA HIS A 131 6.88 -5.31 -7.18
C HIS A 131 6.06 -6.39 -7.90
N TYR A 132 6.23 -6.53 -9.22
CA TYR A 132 5.56 -7.57 -9.99
C TYR A 132 5.98 -8.99 -9.58
N TRP A 133 7.25 -9.22 -9.26
CA TRP A 133 7.76 -10.52 -8.85
C TRP A 133 7.20 -10.99 -7.51
N ILE A 134 7.09 -10.08 -6.52
CA ILE A 134 6.60 -10.42 -5.17
C ILE A 134 5.07 -10.43 -5.09
N HIS A 135 4.39 -9.66 -5.94
CA HIS A 135 2.94 -9.57 -5.93
C HIS A 135 2.30 -10.94 -6.23
N THR A 136 1.25 -11.26 -5.48
CA THR A 136 0.49 -12.50 -5.67
C THR A 136 -0.04 -12.63 -7.10
N LYS A 137 0.00 -13.84 -7.65
CA LYS A 137 -0.64 -14.17 -8.94
C LYS A 137 -2.10 -14.61 -8.77
N GLN A 138 -2.50 -14.91 -7.54
CA GLN A 138 -3.86 -15.34 -7.21
C GLN A 138 -4.64 -14.15 -6.67
N LYS A 139 -5.77 -13.85 -7.31
CA LYS A 139 -6.68 -12.79 -6.90
C LYS A 139 -7.92 -13.37 -6.24
N ILE A 140 -8.45 -12.64 -5.26
CA ILE A 140 -9.76 -12.92 -4.67
C ILE A 140 -10.80 -12.18 -5.50
N GLU A 141 -11.65 -12.89 -6.22
CA GLU A 141 -12.63 -12.27 -7.11
C GLU A 141 -13.79 -11.60 -6.37
N SER A 142 -14.24 -12.20 -5.27
CA SER A 142 -15.31 -11.63 -4.43
C SER A 142 -14.76 -10.47 -3.61
N TRP A 143 -15.23 -9.25 -3.89
CA TRP A 143 -14.86 -8.07 -3.13
C TRP A 143 -15.25 -8.19 -1.65
N GLN A 144 -16.36 -8.86 -1.32
CA GLN A 144 -16.78 -9.07 0.08
C GLN A 144 -15.76 -9.91 0.84
N MET A 145 -15.33 -11.02 0.25
CA MET A 145 -14.31 -11.89 0.85
C MET A 145 -12.96 -11.17 0.93
N GLY A 146 -12.60 -10.43 -0.12
CA GLY A 146 -11.36 -9.67 -0.17
C GLY A 146 -11.28 -8.58 0.91
N VAL A 147 -12.35 -7.81 1.10
CA VAL A 147 -12.45 -6.80 2.16
C VAL A 147 -12.44 -7.45 3.54
N PHE A 148 -13.18 -8.54 3.74
CA PHE A 148 -13.20 -9.27 5.01
C PHE A 148 -11.81 -9.79 5.40
N LEU A 149 -11.09 -10.43 4.47
CA LEU A 149 -9.75 -10.96 4.74
C LEU A 149 -8.71 -9.85 4.94
N GLN A 150 -8.81 -8.73 4.22
CA GLN A 150 -7.97 -7.56 4.45
C GLN A 150 -8.23 -6.93 5.82
N ALA A 151 -9.50 -6.82 6.24
CA ALA A 151 -9.85 -6.33 7.58
C ALA A 151 -9.34 -7.28 8.67
N LEU A 152 -9.44 -8.59 8.47
CA LEU A 152 -8.89 -9.60 9.38
C LEU A 152 -7.35 -9.50 9.46
N LEU A 153 -6.66 -9.35 8.33
CA LEU A 153 -5.21 -9.16 8.29
C LEU A 153 -4.81 -7.90 9.07
N VAL A 154 -5.47 -6.77 8.80
CA VAL A 154 -5.24 -5.51 9.52
C VAL A 154 -5.44 -5.70 11.01
N PHE A 155 -6.54 -6.33 11.42
CA PHE A 155 -6.82 -6.61 12.83
C PHE A 155 -5.69 -7.42 13.49
N VAL A 156 -5.26 -8.51 12.85
CA VAL A 156 -4.18 -9.37 13.38
C VAL A 156 -2.86 -8.61 13.49
N VAL A 157 -2.45 -7.90 12.43
CA VAL A 157 -1.19 -7.15 12.41
C VAL A 157 -1.20 -6.02 13.46
N VAL A 158 -2.30 -5.28 13.55
CA VAL A 158 -2.47 -4.22 14.55
C VAL A 158 -2.42 -4.82 15.95
N ALA A 159 -3.18 -5.88 16.23
CA ALA A 159 -3.17 -6.55 17.53
C ALA A 159 -1.76 -7.01 17.93
N CYS A 160 -1.02 -7.63 17.00
CA CYS A 160 0.38 -8.00 17.24
C CYS A 160 1.25 -6.77 17.55
N SER A 161 1.09 -5.66 16.81
CA SER A 161 1.88 -4.45 17.03
C SER A 161 1.68 -3.83 18.42
N PHE A 162 0.54 -4.04 19.07
CA PHE A 162 0.27 -3.58 20.44
C PHE A 162 0.70 -4.58 21.52
N ILE A 163 0.90 -5.85 21.18
CA ILE A 163 1.37 -6.86 22.14
C ILE A 163 2.89 -6.80 22.30
N PHE A 164 3.61 -6.51 21.22
CA PHE A 164 5.08 -6.52 21.20
C PHE A 164 5.74 -5.15 21.48
N LEU A 165 4.95 -4.10 21.74
CA LEU A 165 5.41 -2.72 22.01
C LEU A 165 4.70 -2.13 23.23
#